data_AF-A0A7R9QLN2-F1
#
_entry.id   AF-A0A7R9QLN2-F1
#
_cell.length_a   1.000
_cell.length_b   1.000
_cell.length_c   1.000
_cell.angle_alpha   90.00
_cell.angle_beta   90.00
_cell.angle_gamma   90.00
#
_symmetry.space_group_name_H-M   'P 1'
#
loop_
_entity.id
_entity.type
_entity.pdbx_description
1 polymer ?
#
loop_
_entity_poly.entity_id
_entity_poly.type
_entity_poly.pdbx_seq_one_letter_code
_entity_poly.pdbx_strand_id
1 'polypeptide(L)'
;SWIILYPEGTFFDRIYPQVLANSRKYSQKLGREPFKNLLIPRSRALRVICKNFRHRFDAILDITVIYPNTRGPNGERFSSPSIVEYLAGVHNEVEIIMRYIEMKELPESDNDLEKWLYELYRHKDNLMTEYYSSDKSICEI
;
A
#
# COMPACT_ATOMS: atom_id res chain seq x y z
N SER A 1 -5.34 9.56 20.36
CA SER A 1 -5.13 8.10 20.17
C SER A 1 -4.88 7.82 18.70
N TRP A 2 -4.22 6.71 18.35
CA TRP A 2 -3.95 6.34 16.95
C TRP A 2 -4.35 4.88 16.69
N ILE A 3 -4.66 4.55 15.43
CA ILE A 3 -4.97 3.20 14.95
C ILE A 3 -4.11 2.94 13.71
N ILE A 4 -3.48 1.76 13.63
CA ILE A 4 -2.81 1.30 12.41
C ILE A 4 -3.76 0.38 11.67
N LEU A 5 -3.88 0.60 10.35
CA LEU A 5 -4.66 -0.24 9.47
C LEU A 5 -3.78 -0.80 8.35
N TYR A 6 -3.97 -2.09 8.05
CA TYR A 6 -3.38 -2.76 6.89
C TYR A 6 -4.50 -3.22 5.94
N PRO A 7 -4.96 -2.36 5.00
CA PRO A 7 -6.06 -2.68 4.09
C PRO A 7 -5.83 -3.92 3.23
N GLU A 8 -4.58 -4.25 2.91
CA GLU A 8 -4.20 -5.45 2.14
C GLU A 8 -4.46 -6.75 2.92
N GLY A 9 -4.51 -6.68 4.25
CA GLY A 9 -4.72 -7.82 5.15
C GLY A 9 -3.51 -8.75 5.32
N THR A 10 -2.51 -8.65 4.44
CA THR A 10 -1.22 -9.33 4.50
C THR A 10 -0.19 -8.54 3.69
N PHE A 11 1.08 -8.92 3.75
CA PHE A 11 2.14 -8.30 2.96
C PHE A 11 2.17 -8.84 1.53
N PHE A 12 2.45 -7.95 0.58
CA PHE A 12 2.83 -8.36 -0.77
C PHE A 12 4.20 -9.05 -0.72
N ASP A 13 4.25 -10.29 -1.21
CA ASP A 13 5.50 -11.00 -1.43
C ASP A 13 5.38 -11.93 -2.64
N ARG A 14 6.38 -11.90 -3.53
CA ARG A 14 6.44 -12.74 -4.71
C ARG A 14 6.73 -14.21 -4.40
N ILE A 15 7.32 -14.50 -3.23
CA ILE A 15 7.56 -15.90 -2.81
C ILE A 15 6.26 -16.63 -2.44
N TYR A 16 5.17 -15.89 -2.20
CA TYR A 16 3.85 -16.45 -1.88
C TYR A 16 2.86 -16.25 -3.05
N PRO A 17 2.99 -17.03 -4.14
CA PRO A 17 2.15 -16.87 -5.33
C PRO A 17 0.65 -17.04 -5.03
N GLN A 18 0.29 -17.78 -3.98
CA GLN A 18 -1.10 -17.95 -3.58
C GLN A 18 -1.73 -16.64 -3.07
N VAL A 19 -0.98 -15.77 -2.40
CA VAL A 19 -1.45 -14.46 -1.93
C VAL A 19 -1.76 -13.57 -3.14
N LEU A 20 -0.85 -13.55 -4.12
CA LEU A 20 -1.05 -12.83 -5.38
C LEU A 20 -2.24 -13.37 -6.18
N ALA A 21 -2.38 -14.69 -6.29
CA ALA A 21 -3.50 -15.32 -6.96
C ALA A 21 -4.84 -14.97 -6.29
N ASN A 22 -4.88 -14.95 -4.95
CA ASN A 22 -6.07 -14.56 -4.20
C ASN A 22 -6.43 -13.08 -4.41
N SER A 23 -5.42 -12.20 -4.41
CA SER A 23 -5.60 -10.78 -4.71
C SER A 23 -6.15 -10.56 -6.13
N ARG A 24 -5.60 -11.25 -7.14
CA ARG A 24 -6.09 -11.21 -8.53
C ARG A 24 -7.53 -11.73 -8.67
N LYS A 25 -7.86 -12.86 -8.02
CA LYS A 25 -9.25 -13.36 -8.00
C LYS A 25 -10.20 -12.36 -7.35
N TYR A 26 -9.74 -11.65 -6.31
CA TYR A 26 -10.53 -10.62 -5.65
C TYR A 26 -10.71 -9.39 -6.54
N SER A 27 -9.67 -8.96 -7.27
CA SER A 27 -9.76 -7.84 -8.23
C SER A 27 -10.78 -8.14 -9.33
N GLN A 28 -10.74 -9.35 -9.90
CA GLN A 28 -11.67 -9.80 -10.94
C GLN A 28 -13.13 -9.79 -10.45
N LYS A 29 -13.38 -10.24 -9.20
CA LYS A 29 -14.73 -10.18 -8.60
C LYS A 29 -15.26 -8.76 -8.45
N LEU A 30 -14.37 -7.79 -8.25
CA LEU A 30 -14.71 -6.37 -8.15
C LEU A 30 -14.73 -5.66 -9.51
N GLY A 31 -14.41 -6.34 -10.60
CA GLY A 31 -14.27 -5.73 -11.93
C GLY A 31 -13.12 -4.72 -12.00
N ARG A 32 -12.03 -4.96 -11.25
CA ARG A 32 -10.87 -4.07 -11.13
C ARG A 32 -9.60 -4.75 -11.64
N GLU A 33 -8.73 -3.94 -12.23
CA GLU A 33 -7.41 -4.38 -12.66
C GLU A 33 -6.56 -4.79 -11.45
N PRO A 34 -5.78 -5.89 -11.56
CA PRO A 34 -4.84 -6.27 -10.52
C PRO A 34 -3.64 -5.31 -10.47
N PHE A 35 -3.19 -4.99 -9.27
CA PHE A 35 -1.95 -4.22 -9.06
C PHE A 35 -0.69 -5.06 -9.27
N LYS A 36 0.42 -4.39 -9.64
CA LYS A 36 1.70 -5.04 -9.97
C LYS A 36 2.58 -5.26 -8.72
N ASN A 37 2.59 -4.30 -7.80
CA ASN A 37 3.50 -4.23 -6.66
C ASN A 37 2.79 -4.28 -5.30
N LEU A 38 1.46 -4.18 -5.29
CA LEU A 38 0.59 -4.18 -4.10
C LEU A 38 -0.54 -5.20 -4.20
N LEU A 39 -1.18 -5.52 -3.08
CA LEU A 39 -2.43 -6.29 -3.06
C LEU A 39 -3.64 -5.34 -3.13
N ILE A 40 -4.77 -5.87 -3.60
CA ILE A 40 -6.02 -5.10 -3.63
C ILE A 40 -6.49 -4.82 -2.19
N PRO A 41 -6.71 -3.55 -1.80
CA PRO A 41 -7.11 -3.20 -0.46
C PRO A 41 -8.55 -3.61 -0.17
N ARG A 42 -8.82 -3.94 1.09
CA ARG A 42 -10.17 -4.21 1.62
C ARG A 42 -10.65 -3.03 2.46
N SER A 43 -11.82 -2.51 2.12
CA SER A 43 -12.40 -1.32 2.75
C SER A 43 -13.10 -1.57 4.09
N ARG A 44 -13.36 -2.83 4.46
CA ARG A 44 -14.23 -3.18 5.60
C ARG A 44 -13.81 -2.53 6.92
N ALA A 45 -12.54 -2.60 7.27
CA ALA A 45 -12.05 -2.03 8.53
C ALA A 45 -12.03 -0.49 8.48
N LEU A 46 -11.64 0.10 7.35
CA LEU A 46 -11.71 1.55 7.15
C LEU A 46 -13.15 2.08 7.30
N ARG A 47 -14.14 1.39 6.73
CA ARG A 47 -15.57 1.73 6.88
C ARG A 47 -16.00 1.75 8.35
N VAL A 48 -15.63 0.72 9.11
CA VAL A 48 -15.93 0.67 10.56
C VAL A 48 -15.27 1.83 11.29
N ILE A 49 -14.04 2.18 10.95
CA ILE A 49 -13.32 3.29 11.58
C ILE A 49 -14.01 4.62 11.26
N CYS A 50 -14.26 4.91 9.97
CA CYS A 50 -14.93 6.14 9.56
C CYS A 50 -16.34 6.25 10.16
N LYS A 51 -17.12 5.16 10.19
CA LYS A 51 -18.49 5.20 10.74
C LYS A 51 -18.52 5.53 12.23
N ASN A 52 -17.59 5.01 13.03
CA ASN A 52 -17.65 5.12 14.49
C ASN A 52 -16.74 6.21 15.06
N PHE A 53 -15.68 6.58 14.36
CA PHE A 53 -14.60 7.39 14.91
C PHE A 53 -14.21 8.60 14.06
N ARG A 54 -14.98 8.96 13.01
CA ARG A 54 -14.68 10.13 12.16
C ARG A 54 -14.53 11.44 12.94
N HIS A 55 -15.29 11.61 14.01
CA HIS A 55 -15.22 12.80 14.88
C HIS A 55 -14.07 12.77 15.90
N ARG A 56 -13.33 11.66 16.00
CA ARG A 56 -12.23 11.48 16.97
C ARG A 56 -10.84 11.55 16.36
N PHE A 57 -10.73 11.46 15.05
CA PHE A 57 -9.47 11.51 14.33
C PHE A 57 -9.44 12.75 13.45
N ASP A 58 -8.29 13.40 13.37
CA ASP A 58 -8.11 14.59 12.54
C ASP A 58 -7.77 14.21 11.09
N ALA A 59 -7.00 13.12 10.91
CA ALA A 59 -6.50 12.69 9.60
C ALA A 59 -6.12 11.21 9.54
N ILE A 60 -5.94 10.73 8.30
CA ILE A 60 -5.25 9.50 7.96
C ILE A 60 -3.82 9.87 7.55
N LEU A 61 -2.84 9.23 8.20
CA LEU A 61 -1.46 9.25 7.74
C LEU A 61 -1.23 8.02 6.86
N ASP A 62 -1.18 8.27 5.55
CA ASP A 62 -0.91 7.25 4.56
C ASP A 62 0.60 7.06 4.40
N ILE A 63 1.11 5.87 4.69
CA ILE A 63 2.54 5.56 4.69
C ILE A 63 2.83 4.46 3.67
N THR A 64 3.83 4.69 2.82
CA THR A 64 4.37 3.69 1.90
C THR A 64 5.86 3.56 2.16
N VAL A 65 6.31 2.34 2.44
CA VAL A 65 7.72 2.03 2.68
C VAL A 65 8.26 1.25 1.49
N ILE A 66 9.35 1.76 0.92
CA ILE A 66 10.07 1.16 -0.19
C ILE A 66 11.46 0.73 0.30
N TYR A 67 11.88 -0.46 -0.12
CA TYR A 67 13.18 -1.02 0.20
C TYR A 67 14.03 -1.01 -1.08
N PRO A 68 14.92 -0.03 -1.29
CA PRO A 68 15.67 0.14 -2.54
C PRO A 68 16.44 -1.13 -2.94
N ASN A 69 17.04 -1.79 -1.96
CA ASN A 69 17.81 -3.03 -2.12
C ASN A 69 17.00 -4.26 -2.56
N THR A 70 15.69 -4.12 -2.76
CA THR A 70 14.80 -5.20 -3.25
C THR A 70 14.47 -5.07 -4.74
N ARG A 71 15.13 -4.14 -5.45
CA ARG A 71 14.95 -3.99 -6.90
C ARG A 71 15.66 -5.11 -7.66
N GLY A 72 14.92 -5.76 -8.54
CA GLY A 72 15.42 -6.78 -9.44
C GLY A 72 15.88 -6.24 -10.80
N PRO A 73 16.61 -7.05 -11.56
CA PRO A 73 17.30 -6.63 -12.79
C PRO A 73 16.35 -6.11 -13.88
N ASN A 74 15.08 -6.49 -13.85
CA ASN A 74 14.06 -6.07 -14.82
C ASN A 74 13.09 -5.02 -14.24
N GLY A 75 13.49 -4.31 -13.18
CA GLY A 75 12.63 -3.35 -12.49
C GLY A 75 11.45 -3.99 -11.77
N GLU A 76 11.61 -5.24 -11.34
CA GLU A 76 10.65 -5.95 -10.50
C GLU A 76 11.04 -5.83 -9.03
N ARG A 77 10.06 -5.75 -8.15
CA ARG A 77 10.29 -5.79 -6.70
C ARG A 77 10.40 -7.24 -6.20
N PHE A 78 11.49 -7.55 -5.49
CA PHE A 78 11.68 -8.79 -4.72
C PHE A 78 11.09 -8.69 -3.31
N SER A 79 11.23 -9.76 -2.53
CA SER A 79 10.74 -9.82 -1.15
C SER A 79 11.32 -8.70 -0.29
N SER A 80 10.48 -8.16 0.59
CA SER A 80 10.95 -7.15 1.55
C SER A 80 11.85 -7.82 2.59
N PRO A 81 12.88 -7.12 3.08
CA PRO A 81 13.74 -7.68 4.10
C PRO A 81 12.95 -7.94 5.38
N SER A 82 13.29 -9.03 6.05
CA SER A 82 12.81 -9.29 7.39
C SER A 82 13.39 -8.26 8.37
N ILE A 83 12.71 -8.07 9.51
CA ILE A 83 13.23 -7.18 10.55
C ILE A 83 14.60 -7.63 11.06
N VAL A 84 14.88 -8.94 11.06
CA VAL A 84 16.18 -9.48 11.48
C VAL A 84 17.28 -9.08 10.49
N GLU A 85 17.04 -9.22 9.18
CA GLU A 85 18.01 -8.81 8.15
C GLU A 85 18.25 -7.31 8.17
N TYR A 86 17.20 -6.51 8.38
CA TYR A 86 17.30 -5.07 8.52
C TYR A 86 18.12 -4.67 9.75
N LEU A 87 17.81 -5.25 10.93
CA LEU A 87 18.55 -4.98 12.17
C LEU A 87 19.99 -5.50 12.13
N ALA A 88 20.27 -6.54 11.34
CA ALA A 88 21.61 -7.04 11.10
C ALA A 88 22.42 -6.16 10.10
N GLY A 89 21.81 -5.13 9.52
CA GLY A 89 22.46 -4.22 8.58
C GLY A 89 22.67 -4.82 7.18
N VAL A 90 22.03 -5.95 6.86
CA VAL A 90 22.05 -6.55 5.51
C VAL A 90 21.36 -5.61 4.53
N HIS A 91 20.35 -4.89 5.00
CA HIS A 91 19.70 -3.80 4.29
C HIS A 91 19.69 -2.58 5.20
N ASN A 92 20.23 -1.47 4.72
CA ASN A 92 20.47 -0.25 5.51
C ASN A 92 19.66 0.96 5.02
N GLU A 93 18.95 0.84 3.89
CA GLU A 93 18.21 1.93 3.27
C GLU A 93 16.72 1.62 3.20
N VAL A 94 15.91 2.62 3.55
CA VAL A 94 14.46 2.63 3.39
C VAL A 94 14.04 4.00 2.89
N GLU A 95 13.17 4.03 1.89
CA GLU A 95 12.51 5.25 1.47
C GLU A 95 11.06 5.22 1.96
N ILE A 96 10.65 6.28 2.67
CA ILE A 96 9.31 6.38 3.27
C ILE A 96 8.57 7.54 2.63
N ILE A 97 7.45 7.23 1.99
CA ILE A 97 6.53 8.21 1.44
C ILE A 97 5.38 8.36 2.43
N MET A 98 5.09 9.60 2.81
CA MET A 98 3.99 9.92 3.70
C MET A 98 3.06 10.92 3.04
N ARG A 99 1.75 10.67 3.12
CA ARG A 99 0.71 11.61 2.73
C ARG A 99 -0.24 11.81 3.90
N TYR A 100 -0.42 13.06 4.28
CA TYR A 100 -1.42 13.47 5.26
C TYR A 100 -2.74 13.72 4.56
N ILE A 101 -3.81 13.05 4.99
CA ILE A 101 -5.13 13.16 4.38
C ILE A 101 -6.12 13.52 5.46
N GLU A 102 -6.72 14.71 5.38
CA GLU A 102 -7.66 15.15 6.40
C GLU A 102 -8.94 14.29 6.38
N MET A 103 -9.54 14.04 7.55
CA MET A 103 -10.78 13.26 7.63
C MET A 103 -11.95 13.93 6.89
N LYS A 104 -11.88 15.24 6.65
CA LYS A 104 -12.86 16.00 5.85
C LYS A 104 -12.80 15.68 4.36
N GLU A 105 -11.65 15.21 3.86
CA GLU A 105 -11.46 14.86 2.44
C GLU A 105 -12.00 13.47 2.10
N LEU A 106 -12.26 12.64 3.12
CA LEU A 106 -12.75 11.28 2.92
C LEU A 106 -14.22 11.29 2.46
N PRO A 107 -14.62 10.38 1.56
CA PRO A 107 -16.03 10.19 1.25
C PRO A 107 -16.84 9.76 2.48
N GLU A 108 -18.12 10.09 2.52
CA GLU A 108 -19.04 9.64 3.58
C GLU A 108 -19.72 8.30 3.26
N SER A 109 -20.01 8.06 1.98
CA SER A 109 -20.62 6.82 1.51
C SER A 109 -19.64 5.66 1.51
N ASP A 110 -20.08 4.49 1.99
CA ASP A 110 -19.30 3.25 2.00
C ASP A 110 -18.76 2.86 0.62
N ASN A 111 -19.54 3.12 -0.43
CA ASN A 111 -19.18 2.79 -1.81
C ASN A 111 -18.09 3.72 -2.33
N ASP A 112 -18.21 5.01 -2.04
CA ASP A 112 -17.23 6.01 -2.49
C ASP A 112 -15.95 5.90 -1.69
N LEU A 113 -16.02 5.55 -0.40
CA LEU A 113 -14.85 5.24 0.42
C LEU A 113 -14.07 4.04 -0.13
N GLU A 114 -14.76 3.02 -0.66
CA GLU A 114 -14.10 1.87 -1.30
C GLU A 114 -13.45 2.24 -2.64
N LYS A 115 -14.07 3.13 -3.43
CA LYS A 115 -13.45 3.66 -4.66
C LYS A 115 -12.24 4.52 -4.32
N TRP A 116 -12.37 5.41 -3.34
CA TRP A 116 -11.29 6.27 -2.86
C TRP A 116 -10.08 5.45 -2.38
N LEU A 117 -10.32 4.41 -1.56
CA LEU A 117 -9.24 3.54 -1.07
C LEU A 117 -8.55 2.80 -2.22
N TYR A 118 -9.31 2.37 -3.23
CA TYR A 118 -8.73 1.73 -4.41
C TYR A 118 -7.89 2.69 -5.24
N GLU A 119 -8.36 3.91 -5.51
CA GLU A 119 -7.57 4.91 -6.25
C GLU A 119 -6.32 5.35 -5.47
N LEU A 120 -6.41 5.44 -4.13
CA LEU A 120 -5.25 5.69 -3.28
C LEU A 120 -4.18 4.60 -3.49
N TYR A 121 -4.58 3.33 -3.48
CA TYR A 121 -3.68 2.21 -3.70
C TYR A 121 -3.18 2.11 -5.14
N ARG A 122 -4.02 2.45 -6.13
CA ARG A 122 -3.63 2.53 -7.53
C ARG A 122 -2.53 3.57 -7.74
N HIS A 123 -2.65 4.72 -7.09
CA HIS A 123 -1.61 5.75 -7.12
C HIS A 123 -0.30 5.24 -6.52
N LYS A 124 -0.33 4.54 -5.39
CA LYS A 124 0.86 3.90 -4.81
C LYS A 124 1.47 2.85 -5.72
N ASP A 125 0.65 2.02 -6.36
CA ASP A 125 1.13 0.98 -7.28
C ASP A 125 1.84 1.57 -8.49
N ASN A 126 1.32 2.67 -9.02
CA ASN A 126 1.95 3.43 -10.10
C ASN A 126 3.27 4.05 -9.65
N LEU A 127 3.30 4.69 -8.48
CA LEU A 127 4.52 5.27 -7.91
C LEU A 127 5.59 4.20 -7.72
N MET A 128 5.23 3.05 -7.14
CA MET A 128 6.16 1.92 -7.01
C MET A 128 6.63 1.44 -8.38
N THR A 129 5.74 1.37 -9.38
CA THR A 129 6.12 0.96 -10.73
C THR A 129 7.15 1.92 -11.32
N GLU A 130 6.95 3.23 -11.19
CA GLU A 130 7.88 4.24 -11.67
C GLU A 130 9.22 4.16 -10.93
N TYR A 131 9.19 4.02 -9.61
CA TYR A 131 10.36 3.85 -8.77
C TYR A 131 11.19 2.61 -9.15
N TYR A 132 10.56 1.44 -9.28
CA TYR A 132 11.30 0.23 -9.68
C TYR A 132 11.69 0.23 -11.16
N SER A 133 11.10 1.08 -12.00
CA SER A 133 11.46 1.22 -13.42
C SER A 133 12.55 2.27 -13.68
N SER A 134 12.77 3.22 -12.76
CA SER A 134 13.73 4.32 -12.91
C SER A 134 14.84 4.23 -11.85
N ASP A 135 16.12 4.48 -12.17
CA ASP A 135 17.20 4.58 -11.16
C ASP A 135 17.18 5.90 -10.35
N LYS A 136 15.98 6.46 -10.16
CA LYS A 136 15.78 7.74 -9.48
C LYS A 136 15.28 7.51 -8.06
N SER A 137 15.71 8.35 -7.13
CA SER A 137 15.12 8.40 -5.80
C SER A 137 13.69 8.95 -5.88
N ILE A 138 12.80 8.59 -4.94
CA ILE A 138 11.42 9.10 -4.91
C ILE A 138 11.39 10.64 -4.83
N CYS A 139 12.41 11.29 -4.27
CA CYS A 139 12.49 12.76 -4.25
C CYS A 139 12.64 13.40 -5.64
N GLU A 140 12.94 12.61 -6.68
CA GLU A 140 13.15 13.05 -8.06
C GLU A 140 12.00 12.62 -9.00
N ILE A 141 10.93 12.03 -8.43
CA ILE A 141 9.69 11.57 -9.10
C ILE A 141 8.53 12.49 -8.67
#